data_AF-A0A431WKJ8-F1
#
_entry.id   AF-A0A431WKJ8-F1
#
_cell.length_a   1.000
_cell.length_b   1.000
_cell.length_c   1.000
_cell.angle_alpha   90.00
_cell.angle_beta   90.00
_cell.angle_gamma   90.00
#
_symmetry.space_group_name_H-M   'P 1'
#
loop_
_entity.id
_entity.type
_entity.pdbx_description
1 polymer ?
#
loop_
_entity_poly.entity_id
_entity_poly.type
_entity_poly.pdbx_seq_one_letter_code
_entity_poly.pdbx_strand_id
1 'polypeptide(L)'
;MEKREAYYDNAKFFLIFFVVFGHLIQSYIQEDKFIYTIYTTIYTFHMPAFILISGFFAKGIHKKGYVKKITKKLIIPYLIFQGIYAVYYNFIQENDGIVLDPFVPQWSLWFLISLFCWNLMLFVFTKWKAGISLIITVALGVIVGYFDEINSFLSLSRTFVFFPFFLIGYYLKKEHFEKVKAVKFKYLSLFALLSIFAAVYLLPDFEYKWLFGSKPYGELDEAGLNAGTIRLGVYAVTSLATLSFLALVPRKHYFFTKWGTSSLYVYLLHGFFVKYFRNSGLENVLSESEQIIVLLLLSILLIAFLSSKFIRKIAQPLIELRLSLPKKYVANFGQKE
;
A
#
# COMPACT_ATOMS: atom_id res chain seq x y z
N MET A 1 -27.90 -4.38 -7.48
CA MET A 1 -26.62 -4.42 -6.73
C MET A 1 -25.59 -5.00 -7.68
N GLU A 2 -24.69 -4.20 -8.28
CA GLU A 2 -23.66 -4.72 -9.19
C GLU A 2 -22.89 -5.85 -8.49
N LYS A 3 -22.76 -6.99 -9.16
CA LYS A 3 -22.08 -8.18 -8.63
C LYS A 3 -20.61 -7.81 -8.39
N ARG A 4 -20.21 -7.72 -7.13
CA ARG A 4 -18.83 -7.42 -6.71
C ARG A 4 -17.89 -8.46 -7.33
N GLU A 5 -16.96 -8.01 -8.16
CA GLU A 5 -16.06 -8.90 -8.89
C GLU A 5 -14.93 -9.42 -7.99
N ALA A 6 -14.79 -10.74 -7.89
CA ALA A 6 -13.76 -11.41 -7.08
C ALA A 6 -12.34 -10.97 -7.41
N TYR A 7 -12.08 -10.63 -8.68
CA TYR A 7 -10.77 -10.21 -9.17
C TYR A 7 -10.17 -9.05 -8.36
N TYR A 8 -10.94 -7.99 -8.10
CA TYR A 8 -10.44 -6.83 -7.37
C TYR A 8 -10.21 -7.12 -5.88
N ASP A 9 -11.02 -7.99 -5.29
CA ASP A 9 -10.83 -8.42 -3.91
C ASP A 9 -9.61 -9.35 -3.78
N ASN A 10 -9.40 -10.25 -4.74
CA ASN A 10 -8.20 -11.09 -4.82
C ASN A 10 -6.94 -10.24 -4.98
N ALA A 11 -6.97 -9.24 -5.87
CA ALA A 11 -5.85 -8.31 -6.03
C ALA A 11 -5.54 -7.59 -4.71
N LYS A 12 -6.56 -7.03 -4.04
CA LYS A 12 -6.37 -6.37 -2.74
C LYS A 12 -5.84 -7.31 -1.66
N PHE A 13 -6.25 -8.58 -1.67
CA PHE A 13 -5.71 -9.59 -0.76
C PHE A 13 -4.22 -9.81 -0.98
N PHE A 14 -3.78 -10.11 -2.21
CA PHE A 14 -2.35 -10.35 -2.48
C PHE A 14 -1.52 -9.11 -2.19
N LEU A 15 -2.01 -7.91 -2.54
CA LEU A 15 -1.27 -6.68 -2.29
C LEU A 15 -1.15 -6.38 -0.81
N ILE A 16 -2.21 -6.56 -0.01
CA ILE A 16 -2.08 -6.37 1.44
C ILE A 16 -1.22 -7.46 2.08
N PHE A 17 -1.24 -8.67 1.53
CA PHE A 17 -0.31 -9.72 1.92
C PHE A 17 1.14 -9.31 1.69
N PHE A 18 1.46 -8.77 0.52
CA PHE A 18 2.80 -8.29 0.21
C PHE A 18 3.24 -7.11 1.07
N VAL A 19 2.33 -6.23 1.49
CA VAL A 19 2.64 -5.17 2.48
C VAL A 19 3.07 -5.80 3.81
N VAL A 20 2.28 -6.71 4.36
CA VAL A 20 2.57 -7.35 5.65
C VAL A 20 3.86 -8.17 5.58
N PHE A 21 3.98 -9.02 4.56
CA PHE A 21 5.15 -9.88 4.37
C PHE A 21 6.41 -9.06 4.12
N GLY A 22 6.36 -8.06 3.23
CA GLY A 22 7.46 -7.14 2.97
C GLY A 22 7.94 -6.43 4.24
N HIS A 23 7.02 -5.98 5.08
CA HIS A 23 7.37 -5.38 6.37
C HIS A 23 7.95 -6.37 7.38
N LEU A 24 7.56 -7.64 7.37
CA LEU A 24 8.15 -8.64 8.27
C LEU A 24 9.56 -9.04 7.84
N ILE A 25 9.80 -9.23 6.54
CA ILE A 25 11.12 -9.63 6.03
C ILE A 25 12.12 -8.48 5.99
N GLN A 26 11.67 -7.22 6.12
CA GLN A 26 12.54 -6.04 6.04
C GLN A 26 13.72 -6.09 7.03
N SER A 27 13.58 -6.71 8.21
CA SER A 27 14.67 -6.80 9.18
C SER A 27 15.88 -7.58 8.66
N TYR A 28 15.68 -8.49 7.70
CA TYR A 28 16.71 -9.44 7.24
C TYR A 28 17.30 -9.08 5.87
N ILE A 29 16.89 -7.96 5.27
CA ILE A 29 17.31 -7.59 3.90
C ILE A 29 18.80 -7.25 3.80
N GLN A 30 19.48 -7.00 4.93
CA GLN A 30 20.92 -6.72 4.95
C GLN A 30 21.76 -7.99 5.15
N GLU A 31 21.15 -9.05 5.70
CA GLU A 31 21.82 -10.30 6.05
C GLU A 31 21.68 -11.33 4.93
N ASP A 32 20.52 -11.38 4.26
CA ASP A 32 20.21 -12.37 3.24
C ASP A 32 19.90 -11.71 1.87
N LYS A 33 20.75 -11.99 0.89
CA LYS A 33 20.62 -11.53 -0.51
C LYS A 33 19.32 -11.99 -1.17
N PHE A 34 18.86 -13.21 -0.87
CA PHE A 34 17.62 -13.74 -1.40
C PHE A 34 16.40 -13.02 -0.78
N ILE A 35 16.44 -12.72 0.54
CA ILE A 35 15.42 -11.88 1.19
C ILE A 35 15.42 -10.47 0.59
N TYR A 36 16.59 -9.86 0.41
CA TYR A 36 16.72 -8.57 -0.29
C TYR A 36 16.05 -8.60 -1.66
N THR A 37 16.29 -9.66 -2.43
CA THR A 37 15.74 -9.82 -3.78
C THR A 37 14.22 -9.94 -3.77
N ILE A 38 13.66 -10.77 -2.87
CA ILE A 38 12.21 -10.90 -2.68
C ILE A 38 11.61 -9.55 -2.29
N TYR A 39 12.20 -8.89 -1.29
CA TYR A 39 11.76 -7.61 -0.78
C TYR A 39 11.73 -6.55 -1.89
N THR A 40 12.85 -6.32 -2.56
CA THR A 40 12.97 -5.32 -3.63
C THR A 40 12.02 -5.64 -4.78
N THR A 41 11.90 -6.91 -5.19
CA THR A 41 10.95 -7.33 -6.24
C THR A 41 9.51 -7.02 -5.85
N ILE A 42 9.08 -7.34 -4.63
CA ILE A 42 7.75 -7.01 -4.13
C ILE A 42 7.51 -5.50 -4.17
N TYR A 43 8.50 -4.71 -3.77
CA TYR A 43 8.42 -3.24 -3.73
C TYR A 43 8.29 -2.59 -5.11
N THR A 44 8.66 -3.28 -6.19
CA THR A 44 8.44 -2.77 -7.55
C THR A 44 6.98 -2.67 -7.95
N PHE A 45 6.06 -3.46 -7.36
CA PHE A 45 4.67 -3.48 -7.83
C PHE A 45 3.61 -3.35 -6.74
N HIS A 46 3.86 -3.75 -5.49
CA HIS A 46 2.75 -3.89 -4.54
C HIS A 46 2.07 -2.55 -4.20
N MET A 47 2.82 -1.50 -3.81
CA MET A 47 2.21 -0.18 -3.57
C MET A 47 1.65 0.44 -4.86
N PRO A 48 2.40 0.49 -5.99
CA PRO A 48 1.89 1.04 -7.24
C PRO A 48 0.62 0.37 -7.75
N ALA A 49 0.51 -0.97 -7.65
CA ALA A 49 -0.70 -1.71 -7.97
C ALA A 49 -1.86 -1.38 -7.00
N PHE A 50 -1.58 -1.26 -5.69
CA PHE A 50 -2.60 -0.89 -4.70
C PHE A 50 -3.13 0.52 -4.94
N ILE A 51 -2.24 1.44 -5.30
CA ILE A 51 -2.53 2.84 -5.63
C ILE A 51 -3.35 2.93 -6.93
N LEU A 52 -2.96 2.20 -7.97
CA LEU A 52 -3.69 2.13 -9.24
C LEU A 52 -5.10 1.57 -9.03
N ILE A 53 -5.26 0.49 -8.28
CA ILE A 53 -6.59 -0.06 -7.95
C ILE A 53 -7.41 0.96 -7.14
N SER A 54 -6.78 1.69 -6.21
CA SER A 54 -7.45 2.73 -5.43
C SER A 54 -7.95 3.88 -6.33
N GLY A 55 -7.15 4.30 -7.30
CA GLY A 55 -7.52 5.28 -8.33
C GLY A 55 -8.67 4.79 -9.21
N PHE A 56 -8.66 3.51 -9.60
CA PHE A 56 -9.77 2.89 -10.35
C PHE A 56 -11.11 2.97 -9.62
N PHE A 57 -11.12 2.88 -8.29
CA PHE A 57 -12.34 3.04 -7.50
C PHE A 57 -12.67 4.50 -7.13
N ALA A 58 -11.80 5.47 -7.41
CA ALA A 58 -11.98 6.88 -7.08
C ALA A 58 -12.90 7.62 -8.08
N LYS A 59 -14.12 7.12 -8.30
CA LYS A 59 -15.07 7.66 -9.27
C LYS A 59 -16.09 8.62 -8.63
N GLY A 60 -16.63 9.53 -9.43
CA GLY A 60 -17.70 10.45 -9.00
C GLY A 60 -17.20 11.62 -8.15
N ILE A 61 -15.99 12.11 -8.43
CA ILE A 61 -15.36 13.24 -7.72
C ILE A 61 -16.24 14.51 -7.70
N HIS A 62 -17.04 14.74 -8.76
CA HIS A 62 -17.92 15.90 -8.86
C HIS A 62 -19.26 15.76 -8.12
N LYS A 63 -19.52 14.63 -7.44
CA LYS A 63 -20.75 14.47 -6.64
C LYS A 63 -20.72 15.36 -5.41
N LYS A 64 -21.84 16.02 -5.10
CA LYS A 64 -21.97 16.84 -3.87
C LYS A 64 -21.59 16.02 -2.64
N GLY A 65 -20.76 16.58 -1.75
CA GLY A 65 -20.30 15.93 -0.53
C GLY A 65 -19.16 14.91 -0.71
N TYR A 66 -18.57 14.78 -1.91
CA TYR A 66 -17.43 13.87 -2.15
C TYR A 66 -16.26 14.14 -1.19
N VAL A 67 -15.82 15.40 -1.11
CA VAL A 67 -14.72 15.82 -0.21
C VAL A 67 -15.03 15.46 1.24
N LYS A 68 -16.22 15.85 1.74
CA LYS A 68 -16.66 15.51 3.11
C LYS A 68 -16.62 14.00 3.38
N LYS A 69 -17.02 13.18 2.40
CA LYS A 69 -17.01 11.72 2.50
C LYS A 69 -15.58 11.16 2.59
N ILE A 70 -14.67 11.62 1.73
CA ILE A 70 -13.28 11.13 1.76
C ILE A 70 -12.54 11.65 3.00
N THR A 71 -12.78 12.88 3.45
CA THR A 71 -12.22 13.41 4.71
C THR A 71 -12.62 12.53 5.88
N LYS A 72 -13.92 12.22 6.02
CA LYS A 72 -14.40 11.32 7.09
C LYS A 72 -13.81 9.92 6.99
N LYS A 73 -13.61 9.40 5.78
CA LYS A 73 -13.13 8.03 5.57
C LYS A 73 -11.61 7.88 5.71
N LEU A 74 -10.85 8.96 5.49
CA LEU A 74 -9.38 8.90 5.42
C LEU A 74 -8.72 9.71 6.53
N ILE A 75 -9.07 10.99 6.67
CA ILE A 75 -8.40 11.90 7.61
C ILE A 75 -8.75 11.59 9.06
N ILE A 76 -10.02 11.27 9.35
CA ILE A 76 -10.40 10.95 10.73
C ILE A 76 -9.74 9.63 11.19
N PRO A 77 -9.82 8.50 10.44
CA PRO A 77 -9.04 7.31 10.80
C PRO A 77 -7.54 7.57 10.85
N TYR A 78 -7.00 8.40 9.95
CA TYR A 78 -5.59 8.80 10.02
C TYR A 78 -5.25 9.44 11.37
N LEU A 79 -5.99 10.46 11.81
CA LEU A 79 -5.71 11.15 13.08
C LEU A 79 -5.88 10.23 14.30
N ILE A 80 -6.91 9.38 14.29
CA ILE A 80 -7.12 8.38 15.35
C ILE A 80 -5.92 7.44 15.43
N PHE A 81 -5.53 6.84 14.31
CA PHE A 81 -4.41 5.89 14.31
C PHE A 81 -3.06 6.58 14.52
N GLN A 82 -2.88 7.84 14.08
CA GLN A 82 -1.68 8.64 14.35
C GLN A 82 -1.46 8.77 15.87
N GLY A 83 -2.52 9.10 16.62
CA GLY A 83 -2.47 9.17 18.08
C GLY A 83 -2.23 7.81 18.73
N ILE A 84 -2.94 6.76 18.29
CA ILE A 84 -2.75 5.40 18.82
C ILE A 84 -1.32 4.91 18.57
N TYR A 85 -0.76 5.12 17.38
CA TYR A 85 0.62 4.75 17.06
C TYR A 85 1.64 5.54 17.87
N ALA A 86 1.41 6.84 18.12
CA ALA A 86 2.32 7.63 18.94
C ALA A 86 2.41 7.11 20.37
N VAL A 87 1.26 6.79 20.99
CA VAL A 87 1.21 6.16 22.33
C VAL A 87 1.87 4.79 22.30
N TYR A 88 1.55 3.98 21.30
CA TYR A 88 2.10 2.63 21.17
C TYR A 88 3.62 2.63 21.00
N TYR A 89 4.17 3.51 20.16
CA TYR A 89 5.62 3.62 19.95
C TYR A 89 6.35 4.10 21.20
N ASN A 90 5.76 5.05 21.93
CA ASN A 90 6.32 5.46 23.22
C ASN A 90 6.42 4.27 24.19
N PHE A 91 5.39 3.41 24.24
CA PHE A 91 5.40 2.21 25.08
C PHE A 91 6.44 1.15 24.69
N ILE A 92 6.60 0.86 23.39
CA ILE A 92 7.50 -0.23 22.94
C ILE A 92 8.97 0.19 22.75
N GLN A 93 9.27 1.48 22.63
CA GLN A 93 10.64 2.01 22.45
C GLN A 93 11.22 2.62 23.72
N GLU A 94 10.46 2.65 24.83
CA GLU A 94 10.87 3.28 26.09
C GLU A 94 11.35 4.73 25.93
N ASN A 95 10.76 5.48 24.97
CA ASN A 95 11.15 6.87 24.72
C ASN A 95 10.64 7.81 25.83
N ASP A 96 11.41 8.84 26.17
CA ASP A 96 11.07 9.87 27.18
C ASP A 96 9.98 10.88 26.76
N GLY A 97 9.13 10.55 25.78
CA GLY A 97 8.02 11.42 25.39
C GLY A 97 7.19 10.96 24.20
N ILE A 98 5.93 11.41 24.16
CA ILE A 98 5.00 11.15 23.05
C ILE A 98 5.12 12.30 22.05
N VAL A 99 5.71 12.04 20.88
CA VAL A 99 5.75 13.01 19.77
C VAL A 99 4.46 12.88 18.96
N LEU A 100 3.55 13.83 19.15
CA LEU A 100 2.30 13.96 18.39
C LEU A 100 2.45 15.04 17.31
N ASP A 101 3.04 14.66 16.17
CA ASP A 101 3.03 15.51 14.98
C ASP A 101 2.02 14.96 13.95
N PRO A 102 0.86 15.63 13.73
CA PRO A 102 -0.12 15.18 12.75
C PRO A 102 0.33 15.43 11.30
N PHE A 103 1.38 16.22 11.07
CA PHE A 103 1.92 16.51 9.74
C PHE A 103 2.97 15.50 9.31
N VAL A 104 3.60 14.77 10.22
CA VAL A 104 4.55 13.70 9.89
C VAL A 104 3.88 12.34 10.12
N PRO A 105 3.32 11.69 9.08
CA PRO A 105 2.59 10.43 9.25
C PRO A 105 3.47 9.32 9.83
N GLN A 106 2.96 8.63 10.84
CA GLN A 106 3.66 7.49 11.43
C GLN A 106 3.74 6.32 10.43
N TRP A 107 4.96 5.86 10.17
CA TRP A 107 5.34 4.65 9.43
C TRP A 107 4.45 4.29 8.22
N SER A 108 3.37 3.53 8.41
CA SER A 108 2.49 3.10 7.33
C SER A 108 1.45 4.15 6.93
N LEU A 109 1.02 5.04 7.84
CA LEU A 109 -0.13 5.94 7.69
C LEU A 109 -0.05 6.96 6.54
N TRP A 110 1.14 7.14 5.95
CA TRP A 110 1.35 8.01 4.80
C TRP A 110 0.35 7.76 3.66
N PHE A 111 -0.02 6.50 3.41
CA PHE A 111 -0.89 6.17 2.30
C PHE A 111 -2.33 6.69 2.50
N LEU A 112 -2.81 6.90 3.74
CA LEU A 112 -4.13 7.54 3.95
C LEU A 112 -4.10 9.03 3.59
N ILE A 113 -3.04 9.75 4.00
CA ILE A 113 -2.86 11.16 3.65
C ILE A 113 -2.68 11.28 2.13
N SER A 114 -1.77 10.51 1.54
CA SER A 114 -1.54 10.53 0.10
C SER A 114 -2.80 10.17 -0.68
N LEU A 115 -3.58 9.17 -0.23
CA LEU A 115 -4.85 8.82 -0.85
C LEU A 115 -5.86 9.96 -0.78
N PHE A 116 -5.92 10.69 0.34
CA PHE A 116 -6.75 11.89 0.43
C PHE A 116 -6.28 12.97 -0.55
N CYS A 117 -4.98 13.27 -0.58
CA CYS A 117 -4.41 14.26 -1.48
C CYS A 117 -4.61 13.89 -2.95
N TRP A 118 -4.37 12.64 -3.36
CA TRP A 118 -4.62 12.18 -4.73
C TRP A 118 -6.07 12.39 -5.16
N ASN A 119 -7.04 12.13 -4.27
CA ASN A 119 -8.44 12.40 -4.55
C ASN A 119 -8.73 13.90 -4.75
N LEU A 120 -8.06 14.79 -4.03
CA LEU A 120 -8.17 16.24 -4.24
C LEU A 120 -7.48 16.67 -5.54
N MET A 121 -6.31 16.12 -5.82
CA MET A 121 -5.56 16.42 -7.04
C MET A 121 -6.36 16.06 -8.29
N LEU A 122 -7.22 15.03 -8.26
CA LEU A 122 -8.11 14.71 -9.38
C LEU A 122 -8.92 15.94 -9.85
N PHE A 123 -9.41 16.81 -8.96
CA PHE A 123 -10.18 18.00 -9.36
C PHE A 123 -9.41 18.96 -10.26
N VAL A 124 -8.07 18.97 -10.15
CA VAL A 124 -7.19 19.79 -10.97
C VAL A 124 -6.80 19.02 -12.23
N PHE A 125 -6.24 17.82 -12.06
CA PHE A 125 -5.61 17.07 -13.15
C PHE A 125 -6.60 16.42 -14.12
N THR A 126 -7.87 16.24 -13.75
CA THR A 126 -8.87 15.72 -14.69
C THR A 126 -9.50 16.81 -15.57
N LYS A 127 -9.09 18.08 -15.43
CA LYS A 127 -9.54 19.18 -16.32
C LYS A 127 -8.87 19.11 -17.70
N TRP A 128 -7.67 18.55 -17.79
CA TRP A 128 -6.95 18.39 -19.05
C TRP A 128 -7.19 17.02 -19.69
N LYS A 129 -6.77 16.86 -20.95
CA LYS A 129 -6.78 15.56 -21.64
C LYS A 129 -5.87 14.58 -20.90
N ALA A 130 -6.30 13.32 -20.78
CA ALA A 130 -5.62 12.31 -19.97
C ALA A 130 -4.11 12.19 -20.26
N GLY A 131 -3.69 12.23 -21.52
CA GLY A 131 -2.27 12.17 -21.88
C GLY A 131 -1.45 13.35 -21.35
N ILE A 132 -1.98 14.58 -21.43
CA ILE A 132 -1.32 15.78 -20.91
C ILE A 132 -1.22 15.70 -19.39
N SER A 133 -2.32 15.33 -18.72
CA SER A 133 -2.33 15.18 -17.27
C SER A 133 -1.28 14.16 -16.81
N LEU A 134 -1.19 13.01 -17.48
CA LEU A 134 -0.20 11.99 -17.15
C LEU A 134 1.24 12.51 -17.31
N ILE A 135 1.56 13.17 -18.42
CA ILE A 135 2.89 13.76 -18.64
C ILE A 135 3.24 14.73 -17.52
N ILE A 136 2.33 15.65 -17.17
CA ILE A 136 2.56 16.62 -16.09
C ILE A 136 2.78 15.89 -14.75
N THR A 137 1.98 14.88 -14.43
CA THR A 137 2.14 14.15 -13.16
C THR A 137 3.44 13.38 -13.08
N VAL A 138 3.89 12.78 -14.18
CA VAL A 138 5.20 12.11 -14.24
C VAL A 138 6.32 13.12 -14.06
N ALA A 139 6.24 14.27 -14.75
CA ALA A 139 7.22 15.35 -14.59
C ALA A 139 7.28 15.86 -13.14
N LEU A 140 6.12 16.12 -12.51
CA LEU A 140 6.07 16.53 -11.10
C LEU A 140 6.66 15.47 -10.16
N GLY A 141 6.37 14.18 -10.40
CA GLY A 141 6.93 13.09 -9.62
C GLY A 141 8.44 12.90 -9.83
N VAL A 142 9.00 13.35 -10.95
CA VAL A 142 10.47 13.41 -11.15
C VAL A 142 11.05 14.63 -10.44
N ILE A 143 10.45 15.80 -10.65
CA ILE A 143 10.92 17.10 -10.16
C ILE A 143 10.91 17.16 -8.63
N VAL A 144 9.89 16.60 -7.97
CA VAL A 144 9.76 16.63 -6.50
C VAL A 144 10.97 16.04 -5.78
N GLY A 145 11.67 15.08 -6.40
CA GLY A 145 12.85 14.46 -5.81
C GLY A 145 14.07 15.36 -5.75
N TYR A 146 14.12 16.46 -6.51
CA TYR A 146 15.23 17.42 -6.45
C TYR A 146 15.11 18.45 -5.32
N PHE A 147 13.99 18.46 -4.59
CA PHE A 147 13.77 19.40 -3.47
C PHE A 147 14.00 18.68 -2.14
N ASP A 148 15.10 19.00 -1.47
CA ASP A 148 15.47 18.41 -0.18
C ASP A 148 14.48 18.81 0.94
N GLU A 149 13.78 19.94 0.78
CA GLU A 149 12.78 20.42 1.73
C GLU A 149 11.50 19.57 1.70
N ILE A 150 11.24 18.85 0.60
CA ILE A 150 10.06 17.98 0.45
C ILE A 150 10.39 16.60 1.04
N ASN A 151 10.52 16.59 2.37
CA ASN A 151 10.84 15.42 3.17
C ASN A 151 9.57 14.67 3.64
N SER A 152 9.61 14.10 4.86
CA SER A 152 8.51 13.37 5.50
C SER A 152 7.24 14.20 5.72
N PHE A 153 7.27 15.54 5.62
CA PHE A 153 6.11 16.40 5.81
C PHE A 153 4.94 16.01 4.87
N LEU A 154 3.81 15.64 5.48
CA LEU A 154 2.58 15.10 4.86
C LEU A 154 2.81 13.96 3.86
N SER A 155 3.98 13.33 3.88
CA SER A 155 4.43 12.40 2.85
C SER A 155 4.28 12.98 1.43
N LEU A 156 4.58 14.27 1.24
CA LEU A 156 4.42 14.97 -0.04
C LEU A 156 5.23 14.33 -1.16
N SER A 157 6.48 13.94 -0.90
CA SER A 157 7.33 13.27 -1.90
C SER A 157 6.64 12.02 -2.47
N ARG A 158 6.20 11.09 -1.62
CA ARG A 158 5.46 9.88 -2.06
C ARG A 158 4.17 10.24 -2.78
N THR A 159 3.48 11.28 -2.32
CA THR A 159 2.22 11.74 -2.91
C THR A 159 2.44 12.12 -4.37
N PHE A 160 3.45 12.94 -4.69
CA PHE A 160 3.73 13.30 -6.08
C PHE A 160 4.30 12.14 -6.89
N VAL A 161 5.25 11.37 -6.33
CA VAL A 161 5.87 10.23 -7.02
C VAL A 161 4.85 9.18 -7.44
N PHE A 162 3.87 8.85 -6.59
CA PHE A 162 2.90 7.80 -6.92
C PHE A 162 1.60 8.31 -7.55
N PHE A 163 1.38 9.62 -7.63
CA PHE A 163 0.17 10.17 -8.24
C PHE A 163 -0.08 9.72 -9.69
N PRO A 164 0.94 9.58 -10.57
CA PRO A 164 0.74 9.02 -11.91
C PRO A 164 0.01 7.68 -11.91
N PHE A 165 0.37 6.75 -11.01
CA PHE A 165 -0.28 5.44 -10.92
C PHE A 165 -1.74 5.56 -10.47
N PHE A 166 -2.01 6.46 -9.53
CA PHE A 166 -3.38 6.72 -9.08
C PHE A 166 -4.22 7.31 -10.22
N LEU A 167 -3.67 8.27 -10.96
CA LEU A 167 -4.33 8.93 -12.08
C LEU A 167 -4.57 7.97 -13.26
N ILE A 168 -3.59 7.11 -13.58
CA ILE A 168 -3.78 5.99 -14.53
C ILE A 168 -4.97 5.15 -14.08
N GLY A 169 -4.97 4.71 -12.82
CA GLY A 169 -6.09 3.99 -12.22
C GLY A 169 -7.43 4.68 -12.43
N TYR A 170 -7.50 5.99 -12.17
CA TYR A 170 -8.70 6.80 -12.37
C TYR A 170 -9.18 6.82 -13.83
N TYR A 171 -8.29 6.82 -14.82
CA TYR A 171 -8.68 6.75 -16.23
C TYR A 171 -9.01 5.33 -16.71
N LEU A 172 -8.58 4.29 -16.00
CA LEU A 172 -8.91 2.91 -16.35
C LEU A 172 -10.42 2.64 -16.23
N LYS A 173 -10.89 1.77 -17.13
CA LYS A 173 -12.23 1.22 -17.18
C LYS A 173 -12.15 -0.31 -17.09
N LYS A 174 -13.28 -0.98 -16.83
CA LYS A 174 -13.32 -2.45 -16.65
C LYS A 174 -12.76 -3.19 -17.88
N GLU A 175 -13.00 -2.68 -19.08
CA GLU A 175 -12.54 -3.26 -20.35
C GLU A 175 -11.00 -3.30 -20.45
N HIS A 176 -10.31 -2.34 -19.83
CA HIS A 176 -8.85 -2.35 -19.81
C HIS A 176 -8.30 -3.49 -18.93
N PHE A 177 -8.96 -3.77 -17.81
CA PHE A 177 -8.61 -4.93 -16.98
C PHE A 177 -8.90 -6.25 -17.71
N GLU A 178 -9.97 -6.34 -18.49
CA GLU A 178 -10.23 -7.54 -19.32
C GLU A 178 -9.10 -7.80 -20.32
N LYS A 179 -8.54 -6.75 -20.94
CA LYS A 179 -7.39 -6.88 -21.84
C LYS A 179 -6.16 -7.42 -21.11
N VAL A 180 -5.81 -6.84 -19.96
CA VAL A 180 -4.65 -7.26 -19.14
C VAL A 180 -4.80 -8.69 -18.66
N LYS A 181 -6.03 -9.12 -18.39
CA LYS A 181 -6.33 -10.47 -17.93
C LYS A 181 -6.09 -11.54 -19.00
N ALA A 182 -6.00 -11.23 -20.30
CA ALA A 182 -5.92 -12.23 -21.36
C ALA A 182 -4.76 -13.25 -21.18
N VAL A 183 -4.99 -14.52 -21.53
CA VAL A 183 -4.05 -15.64 -21.25
C VAL A 183 -2.66 -15.39 -21.83
N LYS A 184 -2.56 -14.78 -23.02
CA LYS A 184 -1.28 -14.40 -23.64
C LYS A 184 -0.41 -13.51 -22.73
N PHE A 185 -1.03 -12.62 -21.96
CA PHE A 185 -0.30 -11.76 -21.04
C PHE A 185 0.13 -12.50 -19.79
N LYS A 186 -0.52 -13.61 -19.41
CA LYS A 186 -0.12 -14.39 -18.22
C LYS A 186 1.31 -14.89 -18.30
N TYR A 187 1.70 -15.47 -19.43
CA TYR A 187 3.08 -15.97 -19.63
C TYR A 187 4.09 -14.83 -19.75
N LEU A 188 3.74 -13.77 -20.49
CA LEU A 188 4.59 -12.57 -20.60
C LEU A 188 4.81 -11.90 -19.25
N SER A 189 3.77 -11.83 -18.42
CA SER A 189 3.82 -11.26 -17.08
C SER A 189 4.63 -12.10 -16.10
N LEU A 190 4.53 -13.43 -16.20
CA LEU A 190 5.39 -14.33 -15.42
C LEU A 190 6.85 -14.14 -15.82
N PHE A 191 7.15 -14.13 -17.12
CA PHE A 191 8.49 -13.87 -17.63
C PHE A 191 9.01 -12.50 -17.15
N ALA A 192 8.23 -11.43 -17.29
CA ALA A 192 8.63 -10.09 -16.86
C ALA A 192 8.95 -10.02 -15.36
N LEU A 193 8.12 -10.62 -14.48
CA LEU A 193 8.40 -10.63 -13.05
C LEU A 193 9.62 -11.49 -12.70
N LEU A 194 9.81 -12.63 -13.37
CA LEU A 194 11.02 -13.45 -13.20
C LEU A 194 12.27 -12.74 -13.69
N SER A 195 12.20 -11.99 -14.79
CA SER A 195 13.30 -11.16 -15.28
C SER A 195 13.63 -10.02 -14.31
N ILE A 196 12.63 -9.37 -13.71
CA ILE A 196 12.85 -8.35 -12.67
C ILE A 196 13.51 -8.99 -11.44
N PHE A 197 13.00 -10.14 -11.00
CA PHE A 197 13.57 -10.88 -9.87
C PHE A 197 15.03 -11.26 -10.15
N ALA A 198 15.32 -11.82 -11.33
CA ALA A 198 16.68 -12.18 -11.74
C ALA A 198 17.58 -10.96 -11.86
N ALA A 199 17.10 -9.85 -12.42
CA ALA A 199 17.87 -8.61 -12.51
C ALA A 199 18.25 -8.07 -11.12
N VAL A 200 17.31 -8.04 -10.18
CA VAL A 200 17.59 -7.64 -8.78
C VAL A 200 18.59 -8.59 -8.12
N TYR A 201 18.46 -9.90 -8.36
CA TYR A 201 19.38 -10.89 -7.78
C TYR A 201 20.80 -10.79 -8.34
N LEU A 202 20.94 -10.52 -9.64
CA LEU A 202 22.22 -10.45 -10.33
C LEU A 202 22.89 -9.07 -10.21
N LEU A 203 22.11 -8.01 -10.01
CA LEU A 203 22.56 -6.62 -9.90
C LEU A 203 22.08 -6.01 -8.57
N PRO A 204 22.65 -6.43 -7.42
CA PRO A 204 22.17 -6.04 -6.09
C PRO A 204 22.42 -4.57 -5.75
N ASP A 205 23.28 -3.88 -6.50
CA ASP A 205 23.71 -2.50 -6.24
C ASP A 205 22.59 -1.47 -6.39
N PHE A 206 21.43 -1.86 -6.94
CA PHE A 206 20.29 -0.96 -7.02
C PHE A 206 19.71 -0.69 -5.62
N GLU A 207 19.82 0.54 -5.14
CA GLU A 207 19.28 0.98 -3.85
C GLU A 207 17.73 0.93 -3.83
N TYR A 208 17.17 -0.03 -3.09
CA TYR A 208 15.73 -0.27 -2.99
C TYR A 208 14.93 0.96 -2.51
N LYS A 209 15.55 1.91 -1.79
CA LYS A 209 14.89 3.16 -1.33
C LYS A 209 14.34 3.99 -2.49
N TRP A 210 14.88 3.84 -3.72
CA TRP A 210 14.30 4.45 -4.92
C TRP A 210 12.82 4.05 -5.10
N LEU A 211 12.44 2.83 -4.74
CA LEU A 211 11.07 2.32 -4.87
C LEU A 211 10.10 2.95 -3.86
N PHE A 212 10.59 3.61 -2.81
CA PHE A 212 9.72 4.18 -1.77
C PHE A 212 9.17 5.55 -2.15
N GLY A 213 9.85 6.25 -3.07
CA GLY A 213 9.49 7.62 -3.48
C GLY A 213 9.39 8.59 -2.30
N SER A 214 10.14 8.35 -1.22
CA SER A 214 9.97 9.05 0.06
C SER A 214 11.11 9.94 0.46
N LYS A 215 12.19 9.91 -0.32
CA LYS A 215 13.44 10.61 -0.06
C LYS A 215 13.77 11.49 -1.26
N PRO A 216 14.33 12.67 -1.04
CA PRO A 216 14.92 13.45 -2.12
C PRO A 216 16.13 12.72 -2.70
N TYR A 217 16.54 13.10 -3.90
CA TYR A 217 17.65 12.48 -4.61
C TYR A 217 19.00 12.77 -3.95
N GLY A 218 19.14 13.87 -3.20
CA GLY A 218 20.35 14.14 -2.41
C GLY A 218 20.62 13.08 -1.34
N GLU A 219 19.57 12.41 -0.85
CA GLU A 219 19.68 11.28 0.10
C GLU A 219 19.81 9.92 -0.61
N LEU A 220 19.81 9.89 -1.95
CA LEU A 220 19.86 8.66 -2.76
C LEU A 220 21.14 8.63 -3.61
N ASP A 221 22.13 7.88 -3.15
CA ASP A 221 23.27 7.33 -3.90
C ASP A 221 24.01 8.31 -4.84
N GLU A 222 24.13 9.57 -4.43
CA GLU A 222 24.88 10.65 -5.13
C GLU A 222 24.51 10.84 -6.62
N ALA A 223 23.31 10.45 -7.04
CA ALA A 223 22.94 10.39 -8.46
C ALA A 223 22.88 11.76 -9.18
N GLY A 224 22.99 12.88 -8.45
CA GLY A 224 23.08 14.23 -8.99
C GLY A 224 22.00 14.55 -10.04
N LEU A 225 22.41 15.07 -11.20
CA LEU A 225 21.49 15.40 -12.30
C LEU A 225 20.87 14.16 -12.97
N ASN A 226 21.51 12.99 -12.89
CA ASN A 226 21.01 11.74 -13.51
C ASN A 226 19.86 11.09 -12.73
N ALA A 227 19.60 11.56 -11.51
CA ALA A 227 18.54 11.06 -10.63
C ALA A 227 17.15 11.02 -11.28
N GLY A 228 16.81 12.02 -12.11
CA GLY A 228 15.54 12.04 -12.84
C GLY A 228 15.42 10.91 -13.86
N THR A 229 16.51 10.55 -14.54
CA THR A 229 16.55 9.41 -15.47
C THR A 229 16.36 8.09 -14.73
N ILE A 230 16.99 7.94 -13.56
CA ILE A 230 16.79 6.77 -12.69
C ILE A 230 15.31 6.68 -12.28
N ARG A 231 14.69 7.79 -11.86
CA ARG A 231 13.26 7.83 -11.52
C ARG A 231 12.36 7.41 -12.69
N LEU A 232 12.66 7.85 -13.92
CA LEU A 232 11.93 7.41 -15.11
C LEU A 232 12.09 5.90 -15.36
N GLY A 233 13.30 5.36 -15.18
CA GLY A 233 13.54 3.91 -15.21
C GLY A 233 12.74 3.16 -14.16
N VAL A 234 12.70 3.68 -12.92
CA VAL A 234 11.86 3.14 -11.84
C VAL A 234 10.39 3.14 -12.21
N TYR A 235 9.87 4.20 -12.83
CA TYR A 235 8.48 4.23 -13.32
C TYR A 235 8.22 3.17 -14.39
N ALA A 236 9.16 2.96 -15.32
CA ALA A 236 9.02 1.95 -16.36
C ALA A 236 8.96 0.54 -15.77
N VAL A 237 9.93 0.18 -14.91
CA VAL A 237 9.99 -1.13 -14.24
C VAL A 237 8.76 -1.33 -13.36
N THR A 238 8.39 -0.32 -12.57
CA THR A 238 7.22 -0.36 -11.70
C THR A 238 5.92 -0.57 -12.48
N SER A 239 5.77 0.11 -13.63
CA SER A 239 4.59 -0.03 -14.48
C SER A 239 4.49 -1.43 -15.07
N LEU A 240 5.61 -1.96 -15.58
CA LEU A 240 5.70 -3.32 -16.11
C LEU A 240 5.36 -4.36 -15.03
N ALA A 241 5.96 -4.23 -13.84
CA ALA A 241 5.73 -5.13 -12.72
C ALA A 241 4.27 -5.07 -12.23
N THR A 242 3.70 -3.87 -12.15
CA THR A 242 2.29 -3.64 -11.77
C THR A 242 1.33 -4.29 -12.75
N LEU A 243 1.50 -4.05 -14.06
CA LEU A 243 0.67 -4.68 -15.08
C LEU A 243 0.82 -6.19 -15.08
N SER A 244 2.04 -6.68 -14.84
CA SER A 244 2.33 -8.10 -14.76
C SER A 244 1.66 -8.79 -13.57
N PHE A 245 1.75 -8.17 -12.39
CA PHE A 245 1.02 -8.63 -11.21
C PHE A 245 -0.49 -8.70 -11.48
N LEU A 246 -1.09 -7.64 -12.04
CA LEU A 246 -2.52 -7.58 -12.33
C LEU A 246 -2.97 -8.68 -13.31
N ALA A 247 -2.17 -8.99 -14.33
CA ALA A 247 -2.46 -10.08 -15.27
C ALA A 247 -2.47 -11.47 -14.61
N LEU A 248 -1.70 -11.66 -13.52
CA LEU A 248 -1.57 -12.92 -12.79
C LEU A 248 -2.63 -13.11 -11.70
N VAL A 249 -3.37 -12.06 -11.32
CA VAL A 249 -4.39 -12.16 -10.26
C VAL A 249 -5.50 -13.16 -10.64
N PRO A 250 -5.80 -14.14 -9.76
CA PRO A 250 -6.88 -15.09 -9.99
C PRO A 250 -8.25 -14.41 -10.08
N ARG A 251 -9.12 -14.90 -10.97
CA ARG A 251 -10.43 -14.30 -11.24
C ARG A 251 -11.60 -14.96 -10.50
N LYS A 252 -11.42 -16.22 -10.07
CA LYS A 252 -12.46 -16.99 -9.39
C LYS A 252 -12.56 -16.58 -7.92
N HIS A 253 -13.67 -16.94 -7.28
CA HIS A 253 -13.81 -16.84 -5.84
C HIS A 253 -13.01 -17.96 -5.16
N TYR A 254 -12.18 -17.59 -4.19
CA TYR A 254 -11.41 -18.48 -3.33
C TYR A 254 -11.64 -18.10 -1.85
N PHE A 255 -11.11 -18.90 -0.93
CA PHE A 255 -11.24 -18.65 0.51
C PHE A 255 -10.68 -17.26 0.91
N PHE A 256 -9.57 -16.84 0.30
CA PHE A 256 -8.91 -15.56 0.59
C PHE A 256 -9.62 -14.35 -0.03
N THR A 257 -10.54 -14.53 -0.99
CA THR A 257 -11.30 -13.41 -1.60
C THR A 257 -12.00 -12.57 -0.54
N LYS A 258 -12.51 -13.22 0.51
CA LYS A 258 -13.19 -12.54 1.63
C LYS A 258 -12.23 -11.73 2.51
N TRP A 259 -10.96 -12.11 2.58
CA TRP A 259 -9.95 -11.37 3.35
C TRP A 259 -9.57 -10.08 2.64
N GLY A 260 -9.52 -10.10 1.30
CA GLY A 260 -9.30 -8.89 0.48
C GLY A 260 -10.29 -7.76 0.71
N THR A 261 -11.50 -8.05 1.21
CA THR A 261 -12.48 -7.01 1.57
C THR A 261 -12.08 -6.18 2.78
N SER A 262 -11.11 -6.64 3.57
CA SER A 262 -10.62 -6.00 4.80
C SER A 262 -9.19 -5.55 4.72
N SER A 263 -8.69 -5.30 3.51
CA SER A 263 -7.33 -4.79 3.32
C SER A 263 -7.05 -3.52 4.14
N LEU A 264 -8.03 -2.62 4.31
CA LEU A 264 -7.85 -1.42 5.15
C LEU A 264 -7.68 -1.74 6.64
N TYR A 265 -8.38 -2.77 7.15
CA TYR A 265 -8.24 -3.19 8.55
C TYR A 265 -6.85 -3.78 8.80
N VAL A 266 -6.43 -4.69 7.92
CA VAL A 266 -5.08 -5.27 7.96
C VAL A 266 -4.03 -4.16 7.83
N TYR A 267 -4.21 -3.25 6.88
CA TYR A 267 -3.31 -2.12 6.68
C TYR A 267 -3.15 -1.24 7.95
N LEU A 268 -4.24 -0.93 8.65
CA LEU A 268 -4.14 -0.08 9.85
C LEU A 268 -3.58 -0.83 11.06
N LEU A 269 -3.84 -2.14 11.16
CA LEU A 269 -3.54 -2.92 12.37
C LEU A 269 -2.24 -3.73 12.30
N HIS A 270 -1.72 -4.07 11.11
CA HIS A 270 -0.51 -4.90 11.01
C HIS A 270 0.72 -4.24 11.63
N GLY A 271 0.77 -2.90 11.63
CA GLY A 271 1.93 -2.17 12.15
C GLY A 271 2.16 -2.35 13.63
N PHE A 272 1.12 -2.60 14.43
CA PHE A 272 1.29 -2.97 15.84
C PHE A 272 2.14 -4.24 15.97
N PHE A 273 1.79 -5.28 15.19
CA PHE A 273 2.47 -6.58 15.22
C PHE A 273 3.87 -6.51 14.64
N VAL A 274 4.06 -5.85 13.49
CA VAL A 274 5.39 -5.71 12.89
C VAL A 274 6.32 -4.93 13.82
N LYS A 275 5.84 -3.82 14.39
CA LYS A 275 6.68 -3.02 15.29
C LYS A 275 6.97 -3.73 16.59
N TYR A 276 6.02 -4.48 17.14
CA TYR A 276 6.29 -5.37 18.28
C TYR A 276 7.38 -6.38 17.93
N PHE A 277 7.23 -7.11 16.82
CA PHE A 277 8.18 -8.11 16.35
C PHE A 277 9.61 -7.55 16.29
N ARG A 278 9.79 -6.37 15.69
CA ARG A 278 11.10 -5.70 15.58
C ARG A 278 11.68 -5.19 16.91
N ASN A 279 10.85 -4.74 17.84
CA ASN A 279 11.34 -4.18 19.11
C ASN A 279 11.48 -5.23 20.22
N SER A 280 10.86 -6.40 20.06
CA SER A 280 10.88 -7.49 21.05
C SER A 280 12.14 -8.37 21.00
N GLY A 281 13.03 -8.15 20.03
CA GLY A 281 14.18 -9.03 19.77
C GLY A 281 13.82 -10.38 19.14
N LEU A 282 12.54 -10.64 18.83
CA LEU A 282 12.10 -11.87 18.16
C LEU A 282 12.74 -12.07 16.78
N GLU A 283 13.19 -10.99 16.14
CA GLU A 283 13.92 -11.08 14.88
C GLU A 283 15.27 -11.79 15.01
N ASN A 284 15.89 -11.78 16.19
CA ASN A 284 17.17 -12.45 16.44
C ASN A 284 17.02 -13.96 16.74
N VAL A 285 15.79 -14.45 16.91
CA VAL A 285 15.51 -15.85 17.27
C VAL A 285 15.51 -16.76 16.05
N LEU A 286 15.24 -16.20 14.86
CA LEU A 286 15.08 -16.99 13.64
C LEU A 286 16.44 -17.24 12.96
N SER A 287 16.76 -18.52 12.76
CA SER A 287 17.92 -18.92 11.95
C SER A 287 17.73 -18.58 10.47
N GLU A 288 18.81 -18.24 9.75
CA GLU A 288 18.77 -17.82 8.33
C GLU A 288 17.94 -18.77 7.44
N SER A 289 18.08 -20.08 7.64
CA SER A 289 17.39 -21.10 6.83
C SER A 289 15.87 -21.19 7.07
N GLU A 290 15.40 -20.74 8.23
CA GLU A 290 13.99 -20.85 8.64
C GLU A 290 13.22 -19.53 8.48
N GLN A 291 13.92 -18.39 8.46
CA GLN A 291 13.36 -17.04 8.45
C GLN A 291 12.24 -16.87 7.43
N ILE A 292 12.47 -17.20 6.15
CA ILE A 292 11.49 -16.94 5.09
C ILE A 292 10.20 -17.72 5.28
N ILE A 293 10.29 -19.02 5.59
CA ILE A 293 9.13 -19.90 5.73
C ILE A 293 8.32 -19.48 6.95
N VAL A 294 8.98 -19.20 8.07
CA VAL A 294 8.32 -18.76 9.30
C VAL A 294 7.63 -17.41 9.08
N LEU A 295 8.29 -16.43 8.46
CA LEU A 295 7.73 -15.10 8.21
C LEU A 295 6.59 -15.14 7.19
N LEU A 296 6.65 -16.06 6.21
CA LEU A 296 5.56 -16.33 5.27
C LEU A 296 4.32 -16.83 6.01
N LEU A 297 4.48 -17.86 6.85
CA LEU A 297 3.39 -18.42 7.66
C LEU A 297 2.83 -17.39 8.63
N LEU A 298 3.69 -16.64 9.32
CA LEU A 298 3.30 -15.56 10.23
C LEU A 298 2.49 -14.49 9.51
N SER A 299 2.88 -14.12 8.28
CA SER A 299 2.13 -13.16 7.46
C SER A 299 0.72 -13.66 7.14
N ILE A 300 0.58 -14.93 6.73
CA ILE A 300 -0.73 -15.54 6.43
C ILE A 300 -1.60 -15.59 7.68
N LEU A 301 -1.05 -16.04 8.81
CA LEU A 301 -1.76 -16.13 10.09
C LEU A 301 -2.21 -14.76 10.58
N LEU A 302 -1.33 -13.76 10.51
CA LEU A 302 -1.63 -12.38 10.89
C LEU A 302 -2.76 -11.81 10.03
N ILE A 303 -2.73 -12.02 8.72
CA ILE A 303 -3.80 -11.53 7.83
C ILE A 303 -5.12 -12.26 8.09
N ALA A 304 -5.08 -13.58 8.31
CA ALA A 304 -6.27 -14.35 8.64
C ALA A 304 -6.91 -13.85 9.95
N PHE A 305 -6.08 -13.60 10.97
CA PHE A 305 -6.50 -13.04 12.26
C PHE A 305 -7.08 -11.63 12.12
N LEU A 306 -6.35 -10.71 11.49
CA LEU A 306 -6.79 -9.33 11.29
C LEU A 306 -7.99 -9.20 10.34
N SER A 307 -8.18 -10.18 9.45
CA SER A 307 -9.35 -10.27 8.57
C SER A 307 -10.55 -10.94 9.24
N SER A 308 -10.44 -11.44 10.47
CA SER A 308 -11.52 -12.13 11.19
C SER A 308 -12.70 -11.20 11.48
N LYS A 309 -13.89 -11.78 11.64
CA LYS A 309 -15.10 -11.01 11.98
C LYS A 309 -14.98 -10.28 13.33
N PHE A 310 -14.26 -10.89 14.27
CA PHE A 310 -14.05 -10.34 15.61
C PHE A 310 -13.24 -9.05 15.56
N ILE A 311 -12.07 -9.08 14.92
CA ILE A 311 -11.21 -7.90 14.78
C ILE A 311 -11.92 -6.80 13.98
N ARG A 312 -12.63 -7.15 12.90
CA ARG A 312 -13.45 -6.18 12.16
C ARG A 312 -14.47 -5.51 13.08
N LYS A 313 -15.16 -6.25 13.95
CA LYS A 313 -16.18 -5.69 14.85
C LYS A 313 -15.59 -4.69 15.84
N ILE A 314 -14.42 -4.99 16.41
CA ILE A 314 -13.76 -4.12 17.39
C ILE A 314 -13.19 -2.86 16.73
N ALA A 315 -12.55 -3.01 15.56
CA ALA A 315 -11.90 -1.90 14.88
C ALA A 315 -12.83 -1.04 14.02
N GLN A 316 -14.02 -1.54 13.65
CA GLN A 316 -14.96 -0.82 12.77
C GLN A 316 -15.34 0.58 13.26
N PRO A 317 -15.63 0.83 14.56
CA PRO A 317 -15.96 2.17 15.03
C PRO A 317 -14.85 3.18 14.77
N LEU A 318 -13.58 2.76 14.87
CA LEU A 318 -12.41 3.61 14.64
C LEU A 318 -12.11 3.80 13.15
N ILE A 319 -12.26 2.73 12.35
CA ILE A 319 -11.86 2.72 10.93
C ILE A 319 -12.96 3.25 10.01
N GLU A 320 -14.21 2.85 10.24
CA GLU A 320 -15.34 3.23 9.38
C GLU A 320 -16.19 4.36 9.97
N LEU A 321 -15.95 4.75 11.23
CA LEU A 321 -16.77 5.72 11.97
C LEU A 321 -18.25 5.35 11.95
N ARG A 322 -18.51 4.04 11.99
CA ARG A 322 -19.84 3.45 11.97
C ARG A 322 -19.94 2.46 13.11
N LEU A 323 -21.01 2.59 13.89
CA LEU A 323 -21.43 1.55 14.82
C LEU A 323 -22.38 0.63 14.06
N SER A 324 -21.86 -0.39 13.37
CA SER A 324 -22.71 -1.35 12.65
C SER A 324 -22.40 -2.81 13.00
N LEU A 325 -22.96 -3.23 14.15
CA LEU A 325 -23.64 -4.50 14.47
C LEU A 325 -23.13 -5.23 15.74
N PRO A 326 -24.06 -5.77 16.57
CA PRO A 326 -25.34 -6.36 16.15
C PRO A 326 -26.62 -5.75 16.74
N LYS A 327 -27.54 -5.35 15.85
CA LYS A 327 -29.01 -5.36 16.04
C LYS A 327 -29.60 -6.80 16.11
N LYS A 328 -28.76 -7.83 16.21
CA LYS A 328 -29.18 -9.25 16.21
C LYS A 328 -29.32 -9.87 17.62
N TYR A 329 -29.15 -9.09 18.69
CA TYR A 329 -29.36 -9.56 20.07
C TYR A 329 -30.36 -8.71 20.88
N VAL A 330 -30.76 -7.53 20.40
CA VAL A 330 -31.78 -6.70 21.08
C VAL A 330 -33.21 -7.17 20.75
N ALA A 331 -33.40 -7.97 19.70
CA ALA A 331 -34.72 -8.52 19.35
C ALA A 331 -35.10 -9.81 20.10
N ASN A 332 -34.20 -10.39 20.92
CA ASN A 332 -34.47 -11.63 21.67
C ASN A 332 -34.51 -11.44 23.20
N PHE A 333 -34.56 -10.19 23.69
CA PHE A 333 -34.71 -9.86 25.12
C PHE A 333 -35.93 -8.97 25.42
N GLY A 334 -36.89 -8.89 24.49
CA GLY A 334 -38.12 -8.08 24.65
C GLY A 334 -39.43 -8.83 24.37
N GLN A 335 -39.39 -10.16 24.26
CA GLN A 335 -40.58 -11.02 24.18
C GLN A 335 -40.38 -12.26 25.07
N LYS A 336 -40.28 -12.00 26.36
CA LYS A 336 -40.63 -12.92 27.43
C LYS A 336 -41.01 -12.06 28.62
N GLU A 337 -42.25 -11.58 28.57
CA GLU A 337 -43.22 -11.53 29.68
C GLU A 337 -44.59 -11.22 29.10
#